data_AF-A0A3M4LIU6-F1
#
_entry.id   AF-A0A3M4LIU6-F1
#
_cell.length_a   1.000
_cell.length_b   1.000
_cell.length_c   1.000
_cell.angle_alpha   90.00
_cell.angle_beta   90.00
_cell.angle_gamma   90.00
#
_symmetry.space_group_name_H-M   'P 1'
#
loop_
_entity.id
_entity.type
_entity.pdbx_description
1 polymer ?
#
loop_
_entity_poly.entity_id
_entity_poly.type
_entity_poly.pdbx_seq_one_letter_code
_entity_poly.pdbx_strand_id
1 'polypeptide(L)'
;MNQAPLLRVLTLTGLTLTPAAILPPRGEHENALQTRMNEFSAEKRMMACYAAGLYRLVDSILINTGTTTLFFARELAKFSWITVITNSLMITESMGASGNRVSMIGGEYRPESAQNTGASAMQQIARFNAEHAVVTIGALSADGAFDF
;
A
#
# COMPACT_ATOMS: atom_id res chain seq x y z
N MET A 1 26.74 -1.25 -19.07
CA MET A 1 25.47 -1.99 -19.18
C MET A 1 24.69 -1.69 -17.90
N ASN A 2 23.83 -0.68 -17.91
CA ASN A 2 23.17 -0.17 -16.71
C ASN A 2 21.88 -0.97 -16.52
N GLN A 3 21.84 -1.93 -15.58
CA GLN A 3 20.60 -2.62 -15.24
C GLN A 3 19.67 -1.59 -14.58
N ALA A 4 18.49 -1.39 -15.16
CA ALA A 4 17.45 -0.59 -14.51
C ALA A 4 17.09 -1.23 -13.16
N PRO A 5 16.92 -0.45 -12.08
CA PRO A 5 16.53 -1.01 -10.79
C PRO A 5 15.16 -1.68 -10.93
N LEU A 6 15.09 -2.97 -10.60
CA LEU A 6 13.84 -3.73 -10.56
C LEU A 6 13.02 -3.27 -9.36
N LEU A 7 11.82 -2.75 -9.59
CA LEU A 7 10.85 -2.41 -8.54
C LEU A 7 10.60 -3.63 -7.65
N ARG A 8 10.82 -3.49 -6.34
CA ARG A 8 10.52 -4.57 -5.38
C ARG A 8 9.10 -4.41 -4.85
N VAL A 9 8.25 -5.39 -5.12
CA VAL A 9 6.85 -5.40 -4.68
C VAL A 9 6.71 -6.25 -3.42
N LEU A 10 6.20 -5.66 -2.34
CA LEU A 10 5.76 -6.37 -1.14
C LEU A 10 4.22 -6.45 -1.14
N THR A 11 3.69 -7.67 -1.10
CA THR A 11 2.26 -7.91 -0.97
C THR A 11 1.91 -8.20 0.49
N LEU A 12 0.90 -7.50 1.02
CA LEU A 12 0.42 -7.70 2.39
C LEU A 12 -1.02 -8.25 2.38
N THR A 13 -1.17 -9.57 2.57
CA THR A 13 -2.47 -10.22 2.78
C THR A 13 -2.74 -10.39 4.27
N GLY A 14 -3.98 -10.14 4.72
CA GLY A 14 -4.38 -10.10 6.13
C GLY A 14 -4.13 -11.35 6.99
N LEU A 15 -3.56 -12.44 6.46
CA LEU A 15 -3.36 -13.68 7.24
C LEU A 15 -1.95 -14.29 7.23
N THR A 16 -1.01 -13.94 6.33
CA THR A 16 0.36 -14.52 6.35
C THR A 16 1.28 -13.82 5.34
N LEU A 17 2.60 -13.86 5.59
CA LEU A 17 3.67 -13.56 4.61
C LEU A 17 3.92 -14.76 3.64
N THR A 18 2.87 -15.46 3.18
CA THR A 18 2.99 -16.65 2.31
C THR A 18 2.03 -16.66 1.12
N PRO A 19 2.30 -17.43 0.05
CA PRO A 19 1.73 -17.25 -1.30
C PRO A 19 0.26 -17.67 -1.52
N ALA A 20 -0.55 -17.87 -0.50
CA ALA A 20 -1.89 -18.45 -0.68
C ALA A 20 -2.97 -17.58 -0.05
N ALA A 21 -3.56 -16.71 -0.87
CA ALA A 21 -4.82 -16.06 -0.55
C ALA A 21 -5.93 -16.71 -1.39
N ILE A 22 -6.94 -17.26 -0.71
CA ILE A 22 -8.08 -17.93 -1.32
C ILE A 22 -8.91 -16.90 -2.09
N LEU A 23 -9.15 -17.16 -3.38
CA LEU A 23 -9.94 -16.31 -4.26
C LEU A 23 -11.38 -16.17 -3.69
N PRO A 24 -11.87 -14.96 -3.37
CA PRO A 24 -13.27 -14.79 -3.01
C PRO A 24 -14.17 -15.12 -4.22
N PRO A 25 -15.42 -15.55 -3.99
CA PRO A 25 -16.38 -15.79 -5.06
C PRO A 25 -16.56 -14.53 -5.93
N ARG A 26 -16.61 -14.72 -7.26
CA ARG A 26 -16.77 -13.61 -8.22
C ARG A 26 -18.05 -12.82 -7.91
N GLY A 27 -17.93 -11.50 -7.71
CA GLY A 27 -19.06 -10.57 -7.65
C GLY A 27 -19.28 -9.90 -6.29
N GLU A 28 -18.48 -10.20 -5.27
CA GLU A 28 -18.51 -9.44 -4.02
C GLU A 28 -17.73 -8.14 -4.16
N HIS A 29 -18.39 -7.01 -3.90
CA HIS A 29 -17.73 -5.72 -3.78
C HIS A 29 -16.96 -5.69 -2.47
N GLU A 30 -15.70 -5.25 -2.51
CA GLU A 30 -14.91 -5.08 -1.29
C GLU A 30 -15.60 -4.09 -0.34
N ASN A 31 -15.79 -4.49 0.92
CA ASN A 31 -16.39 -3.61 1.92
C ASN A 31 -15.61 -2.29 2.03
N ALA A 32 -16.30 -1.20 2.39
CA ALA A 32 -15.69 0.10 2.62
C ALA A 32 -14.46 -0.03 3.53
N LEU A 33 -13.41 0.76 3.26
CA LEU A 33 -12.12 0.63 3.94
C LEU A 33 -12.27 0.70 5.46
N GLN A 34 -13.13 1.58 5.95
CA GLN A 34 -13.40 1.74 7.38
C GLN A 34 -13.97 0.48 8.03
N THR A 35 -14.86 -0.24 7.33
CA THR A 35 -15.44 -1.50 7.83
C THR A 35 -14.35 -2.55 8.05
N ARG A 36 -13.39 -2.63 7.12
CA ARG A 36 -12.29 -3.62 7.14
C ARG A 36 -11.18 -3.27 8.12
N MET A 37 -11.20 -2.10 8.77
CA MET A 37 -10.11 -1.67 9.66
C MET A 37 -9.96 -2.56 10.90
N ASN A 38 -11.08 -3.11 11.39
CA ASN A 38 -11.11 -3.94 12.59
C ASN A 38 -10.84 -5.42 12.31
N GLU A 39 -11.07 -5.88 11.08
CA GLU A 39 -10.80 -7.24 10.63
C GLU A 39 -9.29 -7.53 10.70
N PHE A 40 -8.91 -8.62 11.36
CA PHE A 40 -7.52 -9.10 11.46
C PHE A 40 -6.52 -7.99 11.88
N SER A 41 -6.97 -7.07 12.74
CA SER A 41 -6.20 -5.87 13.08
C SER A 41 -4.91 -6.18 13.85
N ALA A 42 -4.89 -7.26 14.64
CA ALA A 42 -3.70 -7.70 15.35
C ALA A 42 -2.63 -8.22 14.37
N GLU A 43 -3.04 -9.04 13.41
CA GLU A 43 -2.21 -9.60 12.35
C GLU A 43 -1.67 -8.50 11.45
N LYS A 44 -2.53 -7.56 11.02
CA LYS A 44 -2.13 -6.37 10.25
C LYS A 44 -1.07 -5.56 10.98
N ARG A 45 -1.22 -5.35 12.30
CA ARG A 45 -0.23 -4.61 13.11
C ARG A 45 1.10 -5.36 13.21
N MET A 46 1.08 -6.67 13.44
CA MET A 46 2.29 -7.49 13.51
C MET A 46 3.06 -7.46 12.19
N MET A 47 2.38 -7.70 11.06
CA MET A 47 3.00 -7.66 9.74
C MET A 47 3.50 -6.26 9.40
N ALA A 48 2.75 -5.22 9.74
CA ALA A 48 3.15 -3.83 9.52
C ALA A 48 4.46 -3.48 10.25
N CYS A 49 4.60 -3.88 11.51
CA CYS A 49 5.81 -3.64 12.29
C CYS A 49 7.03 -4.33 11.66
N TYR A 50 6.88 -5.60 11.28
CA TYR A 50 7.93 -6.36 10.60
C TYR A 50 8.30 -5.73 9.25
N ALA A 51 7.29 -5.46 8.42
CA ALA A 51 7.47 -4.92 7.07
C ALA A 51 8.12 -3.53 7.08
N ALA A 52 7.73 -2.66 8.03
CA ALA A 52 8.31 -1.31 8.14
C ALA A 52 9.83 -1.37 8.41
N GLY A 53 10.28 -2.37 9.18
CA GLY A 53 11.70 -2.60 9.45
C GLY A 53 12.52 -3.12 8.25
N LEU A 54 11.89 -3.47 7.13
CA LEU A 54 12.59 -3.91 5.91
C LEU A 54 13.17 -2.74 5.11
N TYR A 55 12.65 -1.53 5.32
CA TYR A 55 13.00 -0.34 4.56
C TYR A 55 14.04 0.52 5.30
N ARG A 56 14.85 1.23 4.53
CA ARG A 56 16.00 2.00 5.02
C ARG A 56 15.83 3.50 4.75
N LEU A 57 16.72 4.27 5.37
CA LEU A 57 16.89 5.68 5.06
C LEU A 57 17.04 5.87 3.55
N VAL A 58 16.43 6.93 3.00
CA VAL A 58 16.43 7.33 1.58
C VAL A 58 15.69 6.42 0.60
N ASP A 59 15.02 5.36 1.06
CA ASP A 59 14.15 4.55 0.20
C ASP A 59 12.99 5.38 -0.36
N SER A 60 12.55 5.03 -1.57
CA SER A 60 11.32 5.56 -2.17
C SER A 60 10.29 4.46 -2.33
N ILE A 61 9.10 4.67 -1.76
CA ILE A 61 8.07 3.65 -1.62
C ILE A 61 6.74 4.18 -2.15
N LEU A 62 6.18 3.48 -3.13
CA LEU A 62 4.79 3.64 -3.52
C LEU A 62 3.91 2.76 -2.63
N ILE A 63 2.91 3.34 -1.97
CA ILE A 63 1.99 2.63 -1.10
C ILE A 63 0.56 2.82 -1.62
N ASN A 64 -0.10 1.73 -2.01
CA ASN A 64 -1.51 1.78 -2.44
C ASN A 64 -2.45 1.93 -1.24
N THR A 65 -3.71 2.27 -1.52
CA THR A 65 -4.73 2.37 -0.48
C THR A 65 -5.22 0.99 -0.07
N GLY A 66 -5.26 0.75 1.24
CA GLY A 66 -5.80 -0.46 1.82
C GLY A 66 -5.68 -0.44 3.34
N THR A 67 -6.48 -1.25 4.05
CA THR A 67 -6.40 -1.28 5.51
C THR A 67 -5.04 -1.78 5.97
N THR A 68 -4.52 -2.84 5.37
CA THR A 68 -3.20 -3.40 5.70
C THR A 68 -2.06 -2.43 5.40
N THR A 69 -2.10 -1.72 4.27
CA THR A 69 -1.09 -0.70 3.94
C THR A 69 -1.19 0.54 4.82
N LEU A 70 -2.37 0.87 5.36
CA LEU A 70 -2.51 1.91 6.36
C LEU A 70 -1.86 1.52 7.70
N PHE A 71 -1.98 0.26 8.13
CA PHE A 71 -1.22 -0.23 9.30
C PHE A 71 0.29 -0.13 9.04
N PHE A 72 0.74 -0.55 7.86
CA PHE A 72 2.14 -0.43 7.44
C PHE A 72 2.62 1.04 7.47
N ALA A 73 1.87 1.97 6.87
CA ALA A 73 2.22 3.38 6.84
C ALA A 73 2.35 4.00 8.24
N ARG A 74 1.48 3.62 9.19
CA ARG A 74 1.55 4.07 10.59
C ARG A 74 2.82 3.60 11.29
N GLU A 75 3.27 2.37 11.00
CA GLU A 75 4.55 1.86 11.52
C GLU A 75 5.74 2.52 10.82
N LEU A 76 5.65 2.73 9.50
CA LEU A 76 6.65 3.43 8.70
C LEU A 76 6.83 4.89 9.13
N ALA A 77 5.77 5.56 9.59
CA ALA A 77 5.80 6.93 10.08
C ALA A 77 6.67 7.14 11.33
N LYS A 78 7.07 6.06 12.01
CA LYS A 78 8.02 6.08 13.14
C LYS A 78 9.47 6.27 12.67
N PHE A 79 9.72 6.05 11.38
CA PHE A 79 11.00 6.32 10.72
C PHE A 79 10.95 7.67 10.00
N SER A 80 12.11 8.12 9.52
CA SER A 80 12.28 9.42 8.85
C SER A 80 13.14 9.27 7.61
N TRP A 81 13.13 10.30 6.75
CA TRP A 81 13.90 10.38 5.51
C TRP A 81 13.55 9.33 4.44
N ILE A 82 12.34 8.79 4.50
CA ILE A 82 11.76 7.95 3.45
C ILE A 82 10.90 8.83 2.54
N THR A 83 10.93 8.57 1.23
CA THR A 83 10.00 9.20 0.28
C THR A 83 8.81 8.27 0.06
N VAL A 84 7.61 8.73 0.42
CA VAL A 84 6.36 7.99 0.25
C VAL A 84 5.52 8.62 -0.85
N ILE A 85 5.06 7.79 -1.77
CA ILE A 85 4.12 8.14 -2.82
C ILE A 85 2.85 7.32 -2.58
N THR A 86 1.69 7.96 -2.48
CA THR A 86 0.44 7.23 -2.21
C THR A 86 -0.75 7.90 -2.87
N ASN A 87 -1.77 7.12 -3.23
CA ASN A 87 -3.07 7.66 -3.64
C ASN A 87 -4.07 7.75 -2.49
N SER A 88 -3.68 7.36 -1.27
CA SER A 88 -4.56 7.33 -0.10
C SER A 88 -4.52 8.63 0.68
N LEU A 89 -5.70 9.18 0.97
CA LEU A 89 -5.83 10.31 1.91
C LEU A 89 -5.41 9.89 3.32
N MET A 90 -5.89 8.73 3.78
CA MET A 90 -5.63 8.22 5.13
C MET A 90 -4.14 7.97 5.39
N ILE A 91 -3.40 7.45 4.40
CA ILE A 91 -1.94 7.28 4.52
C ILE A 91 -1.26 8.64 4.59
N THR A 92 -1.64 9.57 3.71
CA THR A 92 -1.09 10.93 3.68
C THR A 92 -1.23 11.61 5.04
N GLU A 93 -2.43 11.55 5.63
CA GLU A 93 -2.69 12.09 6.98
C GLU A 93 -1.85 11.39 8.05
N SER A 94 -1.79 10.04 8.03
CA SER A 94 -1.05 9.27 9.05
C SER A 94 0.45 9.55 9.05
N MET A 95 1.00 9.96 7.92
CA MET A 95 2.42 10.23 7.75
C MET A 95 2.75 11.73 7.78
N GLY A 96 1.75 12.62 7.82
CA GLY A 96 1.94 14.06 7.65
C GLY A 96 2.79 14.74 8.72
N ALA A 97 2.86 14.17 9.92
CA ALA A 97 3.70 14.66 11.02
C ALA A 97 5.06 13.93 11.13
N SER A 98 5.36 12.99 10.24
CA SER A 98 6.62 12.24 10.26
C SER A 98 7.76 13.05 9.61
N GLY A 99 9.01 12.62 9.82
CA GLY A 99 10.18 13.17 9.11
C GLY A 99 10.32 12.68 7.66
N ASN A 100 9.25 12.16 7.06
CA ASN A 100 9.23 11.60 5.72
C ASN A 100 8.70 12.61 4.70
N ARG A 101 9.12 12.44 3.44
CA ARG A 101 8.55 13.22 2.34
C ARG A 101 7.37 12.46 1.75
N VAL A 102 6.17 13.01 1.90
CA VAL A 102 4.93 12.36 1.43
C VAL A 102 4.39 13.10 0.20
N SER A 103 4.16 12.37 -0.89
CA SER A 103 3.53 12.87 -2.12
C SER A 103 2.21 12.15 -2.35
N MET A 104 1.10 12.90 -2.29
CA MET A 104 -0.23 12.37 -2.57
C MET A 104 -0.53 12.47 -4.06
N ILE A 105 -0.86 11.34 -4.69
CA ILE A 105 -1.33 11.26 -6.07
C ILE A 105 -2.73 11.87 -6.14
N GLY A 106 -2.93 12.84 -7.03
CA GLY A 106 -4.24 13.45 -7.30
C GLY A 106 -5.13 12.57 -8.18
N GLY A 107 -6.39 12.96 -8.38
CA GLY A 107 -7.32 12.24 -9.25
C GLY A 107 -8.77 12.44 -8.83
N GLU A 108 -9.62 11.49 -9.24
CA GLU A 108 -11.01 11.41 -8.77
C GLU A 108 -11.05 10.73 -7.41
N TYR A 109 -11.53 11.45 -6.40
CA TYR A 109 -11.62 10.94 -5.03
C TYR A 109 -12.78 9.95 -4.87
N ARG A 110 -12.48 8.78 -4.32
CA ARG A 110 -13.42 7.69 -4.00
C ARG A 110 -13.60 7.62 -2.48
N PRO A 111 -14.73 8.08 -1.92
CA PRO A 111 -14.91 8.16 -0.47
C PRO A 111 -14.96 6.79 0.21
N GLU A 112 -15.41 5.74 -0.48
CA GLU A 112 -15.56 4.38 0.08
C GLU A 112 -14.20 3.76 0.48
N SER A 113 -13.15 4.19 -0.22
CA SER A 113 -11.78 3.72 -0.02
C SER A 113 -10.82 4.84 0.40
N ALA A 114 -11.31 6.08 0.53
CA ALA A 114 -10.51 7.27 0.85
C ALA A 114 -9.26 7.41 -0.04
N GLN A 115 -9.43 7.20 -1.35
CA GLN A 115 -8.33 7.20 -2.32
C GLN A 115 -8.64 7.98 -3.59
N ASN A 116 -7.60 8.42 -4.27
CA ASN A 116 -7.69 9.02 -5.60
C ASN A 116 -7.48 7.97 -6.70
N THR A 117 -8.33 8.01 -7.73
CA THR A 117 -8.35 7.08 -8.86
C THR A 117 -8.50 7.82 -10.20
N GLY A 118 -8.62 7.07 -11.29
CA GLY A 118 -8.91 7.60 -12.63
C GLY A 118 -7.65 7.97 -13.43
N ALA A 119 -7.88 8.47 -14.65
CA ALA A 119 -6.81 8.67 -15.63
C ALA A 119 -5.70 9.62 -15.16
N SER A 120 -6.06 10.68 -14.41
CA SER A 120 -5.08 11.62 -13.85
C SER A 120 -4.15 10.96 -12.83
N ALA A 121 -4.69 10.08 -11.97
CA ALA A 121 -3.89 9.33 -11.01
C ALA A 121 -2.90 8.40 -11.72
N MET A 122 -3.36 7.69 -12.76
CA MET A 122 -2.51 6.80 -13.56
C MET A 122 -1.38 7.55 -14.28
N GLN A 123 -1.66 8.73 -14.84
CA GLN A 123 -0.64 9.57 -15.48
C GLN A 123 0.41 10.09 -14.49
N GLN A 124 0.02 10.34 -13.23
CA GLN A 124 0.96 10.73 -12.18
C GLN A 124 1.81 9.55 -11.73
N ILE A 125 1.19 8.38 -11.49
CA ILE A 125 1.90 7.14 -11.14
C ILE A 125 2.98 6.83 -12.17
N ALA A 126 2.67 6.94 -13.47
CA ALA A 126 3.62 6.68 -14.55
C ALA A 126 4.86 7.60 -14.57
N ARG A 127 4.85 8.71 -13.83
CA ARG A 127 5.98 9.66 -13.73
C ARG A 127 6.86 9.43 -12.51
N PHE A 128 6.39 8.64 -11.54
CA PHE A 128 7.17 8.30 -10.37
C PHE A 128 8.10 7.11 -10.64
N ASN A 129 9.34 7.21 -10.17
CA ASN A 129 10.29 6.11 -10.14
C ASN A 129 10.52 5.73 -8.68
N ALA A 130 9.59 4.98 -8.09
CA ALA A 130 9.76 4.41 -6.76
C ALA A 130 10.64 3.15 -6.82
N GLU A 131 11.50 2.95 -5.84
CA GLU A 131 12.32 1.74 -5.72
C GLU A 131 11.50 0.55 -5.22
N HIS A 132 10.50 0.83 -4.38
CA HIS A 132 9.63 -0.15 -3.76
C HIS A 132 8.15 0.16 -4.02
N ALA A 133 7.35 -0.90 -4.07
CA ALA A 133 5.90 -0.80 -4.00
C ALA A 133 5.38 -1.71 -2.88
N VAL A 134 4.50 -1.17 -2.04
CA VAL A 134 3.74 -1.94 -1.05
C VAL A 134 2.28 -1.88 -1.45
N VAL A 135 1.74 -3.04 -1.80
CA VAL A 135 0.38 -3.15 -2.31
C VAL A 135 -0.43 -4.19 -1.55
N THR A 136 -1.71 -3.92 -1.36
CA THR A 136 -2.69 -4.95 -0.98
C THR A 136 -3.05 -5.81 -2.18
N ILE A 137 -3.42 -7.06 -1.92
CA ILE A 137 -3.99 -7.97 -2.91
C ILE A 137 -5.21 -8.63 -2.27
N GLY A 138 -6.30 -8.74 -3.01
CA GLY A 138 -7.49 -9.49 -2.60
C GLY A 138 -7.29 -11.01 -2.66
N ALA A 139 -6.48 -11.49 -3.60
CA ALA A 139 -6.14 -12.91 -3.74
C ALA A 139 -4.78 -13.15 -4.38
N LEU A 140 -4.24 -14.36 -4.18
CA LEU A 140 -2.95 -14.78 -4.72
C LEU A 140 -3.07 -16.23 -5.19
N SER A 141 -2.79 -16.46 -6.46
CA SER A 141 -2.72 -17.79 -7.06
C SER A 141 -1.36 -18.03 -7.71
N ALA A 142 -1.14 -19.24 -8.20
CA ALA A 142 0.04 -19.55 -9.01
C ALA A 142 0.15 -18.68 -10.28
N ASP A 143 -0.98 -18.16 -10.77
CA ASP A 143 -1.04 -17.34 -11.99
C ASP A 143 -0.83 -15.84 -11.71
N GLY A 144 -0.85 -15.41 -10.45
CA GLY A 144 -0.58 -14.03 -10.07
C GLY A 144 -1.35 -13.52 -8.87
N ALA A 145 -1.21 -12.22 -8.62
CA ALA A 145 -1.94 -11.48 -7.61
C ALA A 145 -3.17 -10.80 -8.23
N PHE A 146 -4.28 -10.80 -7.49
CA PHE A 146 -5.55 -10.23 -7.90
C PHE A 146 -6.06 -9.24 -6.86
N ASP A 147 -6.66 -8.17 -7.32
CA ASP A 147 -7.34 -7.14 -6.53
C ASP A 147 -8.67 -6.85 -7.23
N PHE A 148 -9.76 -6.67 -6.47
CA PHE A 148 -11.14 -6.68 -6.98
C PHE A 148 -11.86 -5.35 -6.79
#